data_AF-A0A5C6BZL4-F1
#
_entry.id   AF-A0A5C6BZL4-F1
#
_cell.length_a   1.000
_cell.length_b   1.000
_cell.length_c   1.000
_cell.angle_alpha   90.00
_cell.angle_beta   90.00
_cell.angle_gamma   90.00
#
_symmetry.space_group_name_H-M   'P 1'
#
loop_
_entity.id
_entity.type
_entity.pdbx_description
1 polymer ?
#
loop_
_entity_poly.entity_id
_entity_poly.type
_entity_poly.pdbx_seq_one_letter_code
_entity_poly.pdbx_strand_id
1 'polypeptide(L)'
;MTTNHDSLRANVRRWTLILGVLQITVGCIVGFIPPTAVAWFRGIVMAHIEFTANGILMVAFGFLVNELALGRKALWVWFATLQIGTWTNGAAGVAAAFMGASSKLMPTINEAFPPPHGTDNPIVSGSLQVCGVTIMVMLLLTLYGLWQSRGADKVPIA
;
A
#
# COMPACT_ATOMS: atom_id res chain seq x y z
N MET A 1 -5.07 26.76 -20.56
CA MET A 1 -5.58 25.38 -20.80
C MET A 1 -4.71 24.43 -20.00
N THR A 2 -5.24 23.80 -18.95
CA THR A 2 -4.53 22.70 -18.28
C THR A 2 -4.47 21.52 -19.24
N THR A 3 -3.30 20.96 -19.48
CA THR A 3 -3.21 19.76 -20.32
C THR A 3 -3.87 18.58 -19.60
N ASN A 4 -4.36 17.58 -20.36
CA ASN A 4 -4.96 16.36 -19.79
C ASN A 4 -3.98 15.63 -18.82
N HIS A 5 -2.68 15.86 -18.97
CA HIS A 5 -1.67 15.29 -18.08
C HIS A 5 -1.62 16.02 -16.73
N ASP A 6 -1.68 17.35 -16.72
CA ASP A 6 -1.65 18.16 -15.49
C ASP A 6 -2.89 17.91 -14.63
N SER A 7 -4.06 17.79 -15.26
CA SER A 7 -5.30 17.46 -14.54
C SER A 7 -5.25 16.05 -13.96
N LEU A 8 -4.71 15.07 -14.68
CA LEU A 8 -4.49 13.73 -14.14
C LEU A 8 -3.57 13.76 -12.93
N ARG A 9 -2.44 14.48 -13.01
CA ARG A 9 -1.49 14.59 -11.90
C ARG A 9 -2.12 15.19 -10.66
N ALA A 10 -2.85 16.30 -10.81
CA ALA A 10 -3.57 16.93 -9.71
C ALA A 10 -4.61 15.98 -9.08
N ASN A 11 -5.35 15.25 -9.92
CA ASN A 11 -6.33 14.27 -9.45
C ASN A 11 -5.68 13.09 -8.73
N VAL A 12 -4.61 12.51 -9.29
CA VAL A 12 -3.84 11.43 -8.66
C VAL A 12 -3.32 11.86 -7.31
N ARG A 13 -2.69 13.04 -7.21
CA ARG A 13 -2.25 13.60 -5.94
C ARG A 13 -3.39 13.69 -4.93
N ARG A 14 -4.50 14.32 -5.31
CA ARG A 14 -5.65 14.52 -4.42
C ARG A 14 -6.22 13.18 -3.94
N TRP A 15 -6.43 12.24 -4.85
CA TRP A 15 -6.96 10.92 -4.51
C TRP A 15 -5.98 10.11 -3.67
N THR A 16 -4.68 10.14 -3.95
CA THR A 16 -3.69 9.47 -3.10
C THR A 16 -3.73 9.98 -1.67
N LEU A 17 -3.85 11.29 -1.46
CA LEU A 17 -3.98 11.88 -0.12
C LEU A 17 -5.27 11.45 0.58
N ILE A 18 -6.42 11.55 -0.11
CA ILE A 18 -7.73 11.16 0.44
C ILE A 18 -7.73 9.67 0.79
N LEU A 19 -7.27 8.82 -0.12
CA LEU A 19 -7.23 7.37 0.08
C LEU A 19 -6.23 6.97 1.16
N GLY A 20 -5.13 7.72 1.32
CA GLY A 20 -4.18 7.48 2.41
C GLY A 20 -4.81 7.75 3.78
N VAL A 21 -5.51 8.88 3.94
CA VAL A 21 -6.27 9.20 5.16
C VAL A 21 -7.40 8.19 5.39
N LEU A 22 -8.11 7.80 4.33
CA LEU A 22 -9.14 6.75 4.41
C LEU A 22 -8.55 5.43 4.89
N GLN A 23 -7.39 5.02 4.40
CA GLN A 23 -6.75 3.78 4.79
C GLN A 23 -6.28 3.81 6.25
N ILE A 24 -5.73 4.94 6.73
CA ILE A 24 -5.46 5.15 8.16
C ILE A 24 -6.74 4.97 8.97
N THR A 25 -7.83 5.59 8.52
CA THR A 25 -9.14 5.50 9.18
C THR A 25 -9.63 4.05 9.25
N VAL A 26 -9.52 3.29 8.17
CA VAL A 26 -9.84 1.85 8.15
C VAL A 26 -8.95 1.08 9.12
N GLY A 27 -7.64 1.37 9.17
CA GLY A 27 -6.73 0.77 10.14
C GLY A 27 -7.18 1.03 11.58
N CYS A 28 -7.55 2.26 11.92
CA CYS A 28 -8.11 2.59 13.24
C CYS A 28 -9.41 1.81 13.54
N ILE A 29 -10.31 1.68 12.56
CA ILE A 29 -11.54 0.90 12.71
C ILE A 29 -11.23 -0.58 12.97
N VAL A 30 -10.30 -1.18 12.22
CA VAL A 30 -9.84 -2.56 12.42
C VAL A 30 -9.26 -2.74 13.83
N GLY A 31 -8.59 -1.72 14.38
CA GLY A 31 -8.06 -1.73 15.75
C GLY A 31 -9.12 -1.84 16.85
N PHE A 32 -10.40 -1.56 16.57
CA PHE A 32 -11.49 -1.74 17.53
C PHE A 32 -12.03 -3.17 17.60
N ILE A 33 -11.60 -4.08 16.72
CA ILE A 33 -12.06 -5.47 16.72
C ILE A 33 -11.48 -6.20 17.94
N PRO A 34 -12.31 -6.72 18.87
CA PRO A 34 -11.82 -7.37 20.08
C PRO A 34 -11.27 -8.77 19.78
N PRO A 35 -10.37 -9.31 20.64
CA PRO A 35 -9.80 -10.65 20.46
C PRO A 35 -10.84 -11.78 20.37
N THR A 36 -12.00 -11.61 21.00
CA THR A 36 -13.09 -12.62 21.01
C THR A 36 -13.88 -12.68 19.70
N ALA A 37 -13.68 -11.72 18.79
CA ALA A 37 -14.42 -11.64 17.53
C ALA A 37 -13.75 -12.37 16.35
N VAL A 38 -12.53 -12.87 16.53
CA VAL A 38 -11.72 -13.46 15.46
C VAL A 38 -11.02 -14.73 15.93
N ALA A 39 -10.72 -15.64 14.99
CA ALA A 39 -10.03 -16.88 15.29
C ALA A 39 -8.55 -16.66 15.64
N TRP A 40 -7.91 -15.63 15.08
CA TRP A 40 -6.51 -15.32 15.35
C TRP A 40 -6.26 -13.81 15.47
N PHE A 41 -6.24 -13.30 16.70
CA PHE A 41 -6.16 -11.86 16.98
C PHE A 41 -4.91 -11.17 16.41
N ARG A 42 -3.81 -11.90 16.23
CA ARG A 42 -2.58 -11.34 15.64
C ARG A 42 -2.77 -10.90 14.19
N GLY A 43 -3.69 -11.50 13.44
CA GLY A 43 -4.07 -11.00 12.12
C GLY A 43 -4.71 -9.60 12.17
N ILE A 44 -5.52 -9.30 13.20
CA ILE A 44 -6.10 -7.95 13.40
C ILE A 44 -5.03 -6.94 13.78
N VAL A 45 -4.12 -7.29 14.70
CA VAL A 45 -3.00 -6.42 15.08
C VAL A 45 -2.14 -6.09 13.87
N MET A 46 -1.82 -7.09 13.04
CA MET A 46 -1.11 -6.90 11.78
C MET A 46 -1.91 -5.98 10.85
N ALA A 47 -3.17 -6.29 10.55
CA ALA A 47 -4.01 -5.49 9.67
C ALA A 47 -4.12 -4.02 10.10
N HIS A 48 -4.30 -3.76 11.40
CA HIS A 48 -4.34 -2.41 11.97
C HIS A 48 -3.05 -1.63 11.65
N ILE A 49 -1.89 -2.23 11.93
CA ILE A 49 -0.59 -1.61 11.69
C ILE A 49 -0.36 -1.41 10.19
N GLU A 50 -0.64 -2.41 9.36
CA GLU A 50 -0.42 -2.34 7.92
C GLU A 50 -1.30 -1.29 7.24
N PHE A 51 -2.59 -1.20 7.59
CA PHE A 51 -3.47 -0.15 7.05
C PHE A 51 -3.02 1.25 7.48
N THR A 52 -2.64 1.43 8.75
CA THR A 52 -2.19 2.75 9.24
C THR A 52 -0.84 3.15 8.64
N ALA A 53 0.15 2.27 8.65
CA ALA A 53 1.47 2.51 8.09
C ALA A 53 1.41 2.75 6.57
N ASN A 54 0.67 1.92 5.83
CA ASN A 54 0.51 2.10 4.38
C ASN A 54 -0.27 3.37 4.05
N GLY A 55 -1.26 3.75 4.85
CA GLY A 55 -1.98 5.00 4.67
C GLY A 55 -1.06 6.23 4.88
N ILE A 56 -0.17 6.19 5.88
CA ILE A 56 0.88 7.21 6.07
C ILE A 56 1.82 7.26 4.85
N LEU A 57 2.28 6.10 4.39
CA LEU A 57 3.13 5.98 3.20
C LEU A 57 2.45 6.59 1.96
N MET A 58 1.15 6.31 1.76
CA MET A 58 0.37 6.91 0.69
C MET A 58 0.30 8.43 0.80
N VAL A 59 0.05 8.97 2.01
CA VAL A 59 0.05 10.42 2.22
C VAL A 59 1.40 11.04 1.85
N ALA A 60 2.51 10.42 2.28
CA ALA A 60 3.86 10.84 1.93
C ALA A 60 4.08 10.83 0.40
N PHE A 61 3.68 9.75 -0.28
CA PHE A 61 3.74 9.67 -1.73
C PHE A 61 2.84 10.69 -2.43
N GLY A 62 1.67 11.02 -1.86
CA GLY A 62 0.78 12.05 -2.35
C GLY A 62 1.46 13.42 -2.44
N PHE A 63 2.32 13.75 -1.48
CA PHE A 63 3.16 14.95 -1.54
C PHE A 63 4.27 14.85 -2.61
N LEU A 64 4.81 13.65 -2.81
CA LEU A 64 5.86 13.39 -3.80
C LEU A 64 5.38 13.45 -5.25
N VAL A 65 4.08 13.25 -5.53
CA VAL A 65 3.53 13.18 -6.90
C VAL A 65 3.96 14.34 -7.80
N ASN A 66 4.10 15.55 -7.25
CA ASN A 66 4.48 16.72 -8.03
C ASN A 66 5.94 16.66 -8.53
N GLU A 67 6.81 15.99 -7.77
CA GLU A 67 8.24 15.81 -8.07
C GLU A 67 8.48 14.65 -9.05
N LEU A 68 7.47 13.81 -9.29
CA LEU A 68 7.58 12.67 -10.20
C LEU A 68 7.45 13.13 -11.64
N ALA A 69 8.55 13.10 -12.39
CA ALA A 69 8.54 13.27 -13.84
C ALA A 69 8.08 11.96 -14.52
N LEU A 70 6.81 11.57 -14.30
CA LEU A 70 6.22 10.40 -14.93
C LEU A 70 5.24 10.80 -16.03
N GLY A 71 5.33 10.13 -17.18
CA GLY A 71 4.33 10.23 -18.24
C GLY A 71 2.96 9.67 -17.79
N ARG A 72 1.89 10.03 -18.52
CA ARG A 72 0.49 9.70 -18.17
C ARG A 72 0.25 8.23 -17.80
N LYS A 73 0.74 7.31 -18.63
CA LYS A 73 0.56 5.86 -18.42
C LYS A 73 1.30 5.39 -17.17
N ALA A 74 2.56 5.79 -17.02
CA ALA A 74 3.40 5.42 -15.87
C ALA A 74 2.82 5.97 -14.55
N LEU A 75 2.30 7.21 -14.55
CA LEU A 75 1.66 7.81 -13.38
C LEU A 75 0.37 7.06 -12.98
N TRP A 76 -0.42 6.61 -13.95
CA TRP A 76 -1.63 5.83 -13.65
C TRP A 76 -1.28 4.42 -13.14
N VAL A 77 -0.29 3.76 -13.73
CA VAL A 77 0.22 2.48 -13.23
C VAL A 77 0.76 2.63 -11.81
N TRP A 78 1.57 3.66 -11.56
CA TRP A 78 2.09 4.00 -10.23
C TRP A 78 0.95 4.16 -9.21
N PHE A 79 -0.10 4.90 -9.58
CA PHE A 79 -1.25 5.09 -8.71
C PHE A 79 -1.98 3.76 -8.46
N ALA A 80 -2.27 2.99 -9.50
CA ALA A 80 -2.97 1.72 -9.38
C ALA A 80 -2.20 0.70 -8.54
N THR A 81 -0.89 0.56 -8.75
CA THR A 81 -0.07 -0.39 -7.99
C THR A 81 0.14 0.06 -6.54
N LEU A 82 0.20 1.38 -6.28
CA LEU A 82 0.15 1.91 -4.92
C LEU A 82 -1.14 1.48 -4.20
N GLN A 83 -2.31 1.68 -4.84
CA GLN A 83 -3.59 1.31 -4.24
C GLN A 83 -3.70 -0.20 -4.02
N ILE A 84 -3.42 -1.00 -5.04
CA ILE A 84 -3.58 -2.45 -4.93
C ILE A 84 -2.69 -2.98 -3.82
N GLY A 85 -1.40 -2.61 -3.80
CA GLY A 85 -0.46 -3.21 -2.85
C GLY A 85 -0.74 -2.84 -1.41
N THR A 86 -1.00 -1.55 -1.16
CA THR A 86 -1.26 -1.06 0.20
C THR A 86 -2.53 -1.67 0.79
N TRP A 87 -3.59 -1.81 0.00
CA TRP A 87 -4.86 -2.39 0.46
C TRP A 87 -4.80 -3.92 0.61
N THR A 88 -4.13 -4.63 -0.30
CA THR A 88 -4.02 -6.10 -0.18
C THR A 88 -3.20 -6.54 1.03
N ASN A 89 -2.26 -5.72 1.48
CA ASN A 89 -1.48 -6.00 2.67
C ASN A 89 -2.35 -6.05 3.95
N GLY A 90 -3.05 -4.96 4.26
CA GLY A 90 -3.95 -4.92 5.42
C GLY A 90 -5.10 -5.92 5.31
N ALA A 91 -5.63 -6.14 4.10
CA ALA A 91 -6.67 -7.14 3.85
C ALA A 91 -6.19 -8.58 4.13
N ALA A 92 -4.92 -8.89 3.86
CA ALA A 92 -4.34 -10.19 4.19
C ALA A 92 -4.38 -10.46 5.71
N GLY A 93 -4.09 -9.44 6.53
CA GLY A 93 -4.18 -9.55 7.99
C GLY A 93 -5.62 -9.76 8.48
N VAL A 94 -6.60 -9.06 7.89
CA VAL A 94 -8.01 -9.26 8.22
C VAL A 94 -8.46 -10.68 7.85
N ALA A 95 -8.13 -11.12 6.63
CA ALA A 95 -8.44 -12.49 6.19
C ALA A 95 -7.79 -13.52 7.12
N ALA A 96 -6.50 -13.33 7.46
CA ALA A 96 -5.78 -14.20 8.37
C ALA A 96 -6.46 -14.31 9.75
N ALA A 97 -6.94 -13.18 10.28
CA ALA A 97 -7.62 -13.13 11.57
C ALA A 97 -8.91 -13.93 11.59
N PHE A 98 -9.78 -13.72 10.61
CA PHE A 98 -11.08 -14.39 10.54
C PHE A 98 -10.96 -15.85 10.13
N MET A 99 -10.04 -16.17 9.24
CA MET A 99 -9.79 -17.55 8.81
C MET A 99 -9.02 -18.36 9.84
N GLY A 100 -8.40 -17.71 10.83
CA GLY A 100 -7.55 -18.38 11.81
C GLY A 100 -6.31 -19.03 11.17
N ALA A 101 -5.87 -18.51 10.02
CA ALA A 101 -4.79 -19.06 9.22
C ALA A 101 -3.82 -17.95 8.84
N SER A 102 -2.56 -18.28 8.57
CA SER A 102 -1.52 -17.29 8.23
C SER A 102 -0.82 -17.63 6.92
N SER A 103 0.31 -17.00 6.66
CA SER A 103 1.20 -17.24 5.53
C SER A 103 2.61 -17.58 6.02
N LYS A 104 3.31 -18.46 5.28
CA LYS A 104 4.74 -18.77 5.48
C LYS A 104 5.63 -17.56 5.24
N LEU A 105 5.11 -16.53 4.58
CA LEU A 105 5.78 -15.24 4.40
C LEU A 105 5.86 -14.43 5.70
N MET A 106 5.24 -14.89 6.79
CA MET A 106 5.28 -14.26 8.11
C MET A 106 5.88 -15.21 9.16
N PRO A 107 7.14 -15.65 9.03
CA PRO A 107 7.71 -16.70 9.88
C PRO A 107 7.76 -16.30 11.35
N THR A 108 8.24 -15.09 11.67
CA THR A 108 8.42 -14.64 13.06
C THR A 108 7.10 -14.53 13.83
N ILE A 109 6.02 -14.04 13.20
CA ILE A 109 4.72 -13.96 13.88
C ILE A 109 4.12 -15.35 14.07
N ASN A 110 4.34 -16.28 13.14
CA ASN A 110 3.84 -17.65 13.23
C ASN A 110 4.56 -18.44 14.32
N GLU A 111 5.85 -18.23 14.49
CA GLU A 111 6.64 -18.84 15.58
C GLU A 111 6.20 -18.33 16.95
N ALA A 112 6.00 -17.02 17.09
CA ALA A 112 5.58 -16.42 18.36
C ALA A 112 4.09 -16.63 18.67
N PHE A 113 3.25 -16.70 17.64
CA PHE A 113 1.80 -16.75 17.75
C PHE A 113 1.21 -17.67 16.68
N PRO A 114 1.31 -19.00 16.82
CA PRO A 114 0.86 -19.93 15.80
C PRO A 114 -0.65 -19.78 15.52
N PRO A 115 -1.06 -19.69 14.24
CA PRO A 115 -2.48 -19.65 13.87
C PRO A 115 -3.15 -21.02 14.04
N PRO A 116 -4.41 -21.09 14.48
CA PRO A 116 -5.09 -22.35 14.79
C PRO A 116 -5.31 -23.27 13.57
N HIS A 117 -5.40 -22.71 12.36
CA HIS A 117 -5.67 -23.46 11.11
C HIS A 117 -4.45 -23.52 10.18
N GLY A 118 -3.25 -23.27 10.72
CA GLY A 118 -1.99 -23.43 9.99
C GLY A 118 -1.52 -22.17 9.25
N THR A 119 -0.31 -22.28 8.71
CA THR A 119 0.49 -21.13 8.26
C THR A 119 0.61 -21.00 6.75
N ASP A 120 -0.15 -21.76 5.96
CA ASP A 120 -0.05 -21.72 4.50
C ASP A 120 -1.41 -21.56 3.85
N ASN A 121 -2.07 -20.45 4.16
CA ASN A 121 -3.33 -20.11 3.51
C ASN A 121 -3.08 -19.43 2.15
N PRO A 122 -3.59 -20.00 1.03
CA PRO A 122 -3.35 -19.45 -0.30
C PRO A 122 -3.86 -18.02 -0.49
N ILE A 123 -4.95 -17.63 0.19
CA ILE A 123 -5.52 -16.28 0.09
C ILE A 123 -4.60 -15.28 0.79
N VAL A 124 -4.13 -15.60 1.98
CA VAL A 124 -3.22 -14.73 2.75
C VAL A 124 -1.87 -14.62 2.03
N SER A 125 -1.26 -15.75 1.66
CA SER A 125 0.01 -15.79 0.93
C SER A 125 -0.07 -15.06 -0.41
N GLY A 126 -1.12 -15.31 -1.21
CA GLY A 126 -1.33 -14.64 -2.49
C GLY A 126 -1.51 -13.13 -2.33
N SER A 127 -2.27 -12.69 -1.32
CA SER A 127 -2.49 -11.26 -1.05
C SER A 127 -1.19 -10.53 -0.68
N LEU A 128 -0.34 -11.17 0.13
CA LEU A 128 0.98 -10.64 0.49
C LEU A 128 1.94 -10.61 -0.71
N GLN A 129 1.91 -11.62 -1.58
CA GLN A 129 2.72 -11.62 -2.81
C GLN A 129 2.26 -10.51 -3.77
N VAL A 130 0.96 -10.35 -3.97
CA VAL A 130 0.39 -9.25 -4.77
C VAL A 130 0.81 -7.90 -4.18
N CYS A 131 0.74 -7.74 -2.86
CA CYS A 131 1.29 -6.56 -2.19
C CYS A 131 2.76 -6.34 -2.54
N GLY A 132 3.62 -7.33 -2.31
CA GLY A 132 5.04 -7.23 -2.58
C GLY A 132 5.36 -6.81 -4.01
N VAL A 133 4.75 -7.47 -5.00
CA VAL A 133 4.98 -7.17 -6.43
C VAL A 133 4.51 -5.76 -6.78
N THR A 134 3.30 -5.37 -6.36
CA THR A 134 2.74 -4.07 -6.73
C THR A 134 3.45 -2.90 -6.05
N ILE A 135 3.82 -3.04 -4.77
CA ILE A 135 4.66 -2.06 -4.07
C ILE A 135 6.03 -1.95 -4.74
N MET A 136 6.65 -3.06 -5.13
CA MET A 136 7.93 -2.99 -5.85
C MET A 136 7.81 -2.23 -7.17
N VAL A 137 6.78 -2.50 -7.97
CA VAL A 137 6.54 -1.76 -9.23
C VAL A 137 6.34 -0.26 -8.95
N MET A 138 5.54 0.09 -7.94
CA MET A 138 5.30 1.48 -7.53
C MET A 138 6.61 2.17 -7.11
N LEU A 139 7.44 1.52 -6.30
CA LEU A 139 8.72 2.07 -5.84
C LEU A 139 9.70 2.28 -7.00
N LEU A 140 9.80 1.31 -7.92
CA LEU A 140 10.64 1.46 -9.12
C LEU A 140 10.18 2.63 -10.00
N LEU A 141 8.88 2.79 -10.19
CA LEU A 141 8.31 3.95 -10.90
C LEU A 141 8.57 5.26 -10.16
N THR A 142 8.53 5.25 -8.84
CA THR A 142 8.86 6.42 -8.01
C THR A 142 10.31 6.82 -8.22
N LEU A 143 11.25 5.88 -8.09
CA LEU A 143 12.67 6.11 -8.30
C LEU A 143 12.95 6.60 -9.73
N TYR A 144 12.32 5.98 -10.72
CA TYR A 144 12.42 6.41 -12.11
C TYR A 144 11.91 7.85 -12.31
N GLY A 145 10.74 8.18 -11.75
CA GLY A 145 10.15 9.52 -11.85
C GLY A 145 11.00 10.60 -11.18
N LEU A 146 11.60 10.31 -10.02
CA LEU A 146 12.53 11.21 -9.34
C LEU A 146 13.88 11.34 -10.05
N TRP A 147 14.35 10.28 -10.69
CA TRP A 147 15.59 10.35 -11.46
C TRP A 147 15.38 11.18 -12.73
N GLN A 148 14.24 11.04 -13.40
CA GLN A 148 13.93 11.81 -14.59
C GLN A 148 13.75 13.31 -14.29
N SER A 149 13.21 13.69 -13.13
CA SER A 149 13.07 15.11 -12.77
C SER A 149 14.41 15.83 -12.66
N ARG A 150 15.45 15.17 -12.12
CA ARG A 150 16.84 15.69 -12.11
C ARG A 150 17.42 15.99 -13.49
N GLY A 151 16.94 15.31 -14.53
CA GLY A 151 17.36 15.56 -15.91
C GLY A 151 16.74 16.83 -16.50
N ALA A 152 15.54 17.19 -16.05
CA ALA A 152 14.81 18.38 -16.51
C ALA A 152 15.34 19.68 -15.90
N ASP A 153 15.88 19.64 -14.68
CA ASP A 153 16.49 20.80 -14.00
C ASP A 153 17.80 21.29 -14.68
N LYS A 154 18.34 20.55 -15.64
CA LYS A 154 19.60 20.86 -16.33
C LYS A 154 19.46 21.71 -17.60
N VAL A 155 18.28 22.22 -17.93
CA VAL A 155 18.13 23.16 -19.06
C VAL A 155 18.66 24.53 -18.65
N PRO A 156 19.74 25.05 -19.25
CA PRO A 156 20.28 26.36 -18.91
C PRO A 156 19.32 27.45 -19.35
N ILE A 157 19.15 28.48 -18.51
CA ILE A 157 18.55 29.75 -18.91
C ILE A 157 19.49 30.36 -19.96
N ALA A 158 19.00 30.45 -21.20
CA ALA A 158 19.64 31.21 -22.28
C ALA A 158 19.36 32.71 -22.12
#